data_AF-A0A356B7Z6-F1
#
_entry.id   AF-A0A356B7Z6-F1
#
_cell.length_a   1.000
_cell.length_b   1.000
_cell.length_c   1.000
_cell.angle_alpha   90.00
_cell.angle_beta   90.00
_cell.angle_gamma   90.00
#
_symmetry.space_group_name_H-M   'P 1'
#
loop_
_entity.id
_entity.type
_entity.pdbx_description
1 polymer ?
#
loop_
_entity_poly.entity_id
_entity_poly.type
_entity_poly.pdbx_seq_one_letter_code
_entity_poly.pdbx_strand_id
1 'polypeptide(L)' 'MKPLVERLKNEEKVEIQSYETWHNPENVKKMQEYDKGLCGGVPFFFNTDTGKHICGGTDYEALKKWATGE' A
#
# COMPACT_ATOMS: atom_id res chain seq x y z
N MET A 1 -0.93 -8.30 6.74
CA MET A 1 -1.23 -7.65 5.45
C MET A 1 -0.81 -8.46 4.23
N LYS A 2 0.40 -9.03 4.16
CA LYS A 2 0.85 -9.84 2.99
C LYS A 2 -0.18 -10.82 2.41
N PRO A 3 -0.85 -11.70 3.18
CA PRO A 3 -1.81 -12.65 2.60
C PRO A 3 -3.04 -11.97 1.97
N LEU A 4 -3.49 -10.84 2.50
CA LEU A 4 -4.61 -10.08 1.94
C LEU A 4 -4.24 -9.41 0.62
N VAL A 5 -3.02 -8.87 0.53
CA VAL A 5 -2.49 -8.25 -0.68
C VAL A 5 -2.35 -9.27 -1.81
N GLU A 6 -1.82 -10.45 -1.52
CA GLU A 6 -1.67 -11.51 -2.53
C GLU A 6 -3.04 -12.03 -2.99
N ARG A 7 -4.00 -12.18 -2.07
CA ARG A 7 -5.39 -12.49 -2.43
C ARG A 7 -5.97 -11.43 -3.38
N LEU A 8 -5.79 -10.16 -3.06
CA LEU A 8 -6.32 -9.05 -3.85
C LEU A 8 -5.74 -8.99 -5.27
N LYS A 9 -4.41 -9.18 -5.41
CA LYS A 9 -3.75 -9.28 -6.71
C LYS A 9 -4.35 -10.39 -7.58
N ASN A 10 -4.63 -11.54 -6.98
CA ASN A 10 -5.18 -12.68 -7.69
C ASN A 10 -6.65 -12.51 -8.08
N GLU A 11 -7.48 -11.96 -7.17
CA GLU A 11 -8.91 -11.77 -7.41
C GLU A 11 -9.20 -10.62 -8.37
N GLU A 12 -8.62 -9.45 -8.11
CA GLU A 12 -8.93 -8.21 -8.85
C GLU A 12 -7.96 -7.96 -10.02
N LYS A 13 -6.94 -8.81 -10.18
CA LYS A 13 -5.89 -8.68 -11.22
C LYS A 13 -5.22 -7.30 -11.24
N VAL A 14 -5.12 -6.68 -10.07
CA VAL A 14 -4.46 -5.38 -9.87
C VAL A 14 -2.95 -5.56 -9.67
N GLU A 15 -2.17 -4.63 -10.23
CA GLU A 15 -0.73 -4.58 -9.97
C GLU A 15 -0.48 -3.87 -8.63
N ILE A 16 0.11 -4.58 -7.67
CA ILE A 16 0.53 -3.98 -6.39
C ILE A 16 2.03 -4.23 -6.19
N GLN A 17 2.79 -3.14 -6.16
CA GLN A 17 4.23 -3.16 -5.93
C GLN A 17 4.51 -3.05 -4.42
N SER A 18 5.13 -4.09 -3.86
CA SER A 18 5.47 -4.14 -2.43
C SER A 18 6.95 -3.84 -2.22
N TYR A 19 7.27 -2.85 -1.40
CA TYR A 19 8.63 -2.46 -1.07
C TYR A 19 8.92 -2.70 0.42
N GLU A 20 9.97 -3.46 0.71
CA GLU A 20 10.44 -3.67 2.08
C GLU A 20 11.33 -2.48 2.49
N THR A 21 11.06 -1.86 3.63
CA THR A 21 11.75 -0.65 4.08
C THR A 21 12.70 -0.88 5.26
N TRP A 22 12.64 -2.01 5.95
CA TRP A 22 13.44 -2.26 7.16
C TRP A 22 14.92 -2.43 6.86
N HIS A 23 15.27 -3.08 5.74
CA HIS A 23 16.66 -3.34 5.35
C HIS A 23 17.05 -2.64 4.05
N ASN A 24 16.15 -1.85 3.46
CA ASN A 24 16.41 -1.13 2.22
C ASN A 24 16.16 0.39 2.38
N PRO A 25 17.22 1.20 2.51
CA PRO A 25 17.09 2.65 2.69
C PRO A 25 16.57 3.37 1.44
N GLU A 26 16.72 2.81 0.24
CA GLU A 26 16.15 3.40 -0.99
C GLU A 26 14.62 3.28 -0.98
N ASN A 27 14.09 2.15 -0.52
CA ASN A 27 12.66 1.97 -0.34
C ASN A 27 12.10 2.87 0.77
N VAL A 28 12.87 3.15 1.83
CA VAL A 28 12.47 4.15 2.85
C VAL A 28 12.33 5.53 2.22
N LYS A 29 13.29 5.95 1.40
CA LYS A 29 13.21 7.25 0.70
C LYS A 29 11.99 7.29 -0.22
N LYS A 30 11.77 6.24 -1.00
CA LYS A 30 10.58 6.12 -1.86
C LYS A 30 9.29 6.22 -1.03
N MET A 31 9.20 5.54 0.11
CA MET A 31 8.05 5.67 1.01
C MET A 31 7.87 7.11 1.47
N GLN A 32 8.94 7.80 1.89
CA GLN A 32 8.89 9.20 2.35
C GLN A 32 8.43 10.18 1.27
N GLU A 33 8.75 9.92 0.00
CA GLU A 33 8.28 10.72 -1.14
C GLU A 33 6.75 10.72 -1.27
N TYR A 34 6.08 9.60 -0.93
CA TYR A 34 4.62 9.49 -0.94
C TYR A 34 4.00 9.83 0.42
N ASP A 35 4.64 9.43 1.51
CA ASP A 35 4.08 9.52 2.86
C ASP A 35 3.90 10.97 3.29
N LYS A 36 4.80 11.93 3.00
CA LYS A 36 4.60 13.40 3.23
C LYS A 36 3.76 13.84 4.47
N GLY A 37 3.75 13.07 5.57
CA GLY A 37 2.92 13.31 6.76
C GLY A 37 1.53 12.64 6.79
N LEU A 38 1.26 11.65 5.94
CA LEU A 38 0.01 10.91 5.83
C LEU A 38 -0.09 9.78 6.87
N CYS A 39 1.00 9.04 7.08
CA CYS A 39 1.03 7.86 7.96
C CYS A 39 2.26 7.85 8.88
N GLY A 40 3.46 8.05 8.33
CA GLY A 40 4.72 8.04 9.09
C GLY A 40 5.25 6.65 9.45
N GLY A 41 4.64 5.56 8.96
CA GLY A 41 5.01 4.20 9.34
C GLY A 41 4.46 3.12 8.40
N VAL A 42 4.88 1.88 8.63
CA VAL A 42 4.43 0.71 7.85
C VAL A 42 3.51 -0.18 8.70
N PRO A 43 2.51 -0.87 8.10
CA PRO A 43 2.20 -0.94 6.66
C PRO A 43 1.61 0.37 6.10
N PHE A 44 2.11 0.80 4.93
CA PHE A 44 1.62 1.96 4.19
C PHE A 44 1.27 1.57 2.76
N PHE A 45 0.07 1.94 2.32
CA PHE A 45 -0.41 1.70 0.97
C PHE A 45 -0.77 3.05 0.32
N PHE A 46 -0.31 3.28 -0.89
CA PHE A 46 -0.58 4.50 -1.65
C PHE A 46 -0.98 4.16 -3.08
N ASN A 47 -2.18 4.57 -3.50
CA ASN A 47 -2.69 4.34 -4.85
C ASN A 47 -2.26 5.53 -5.71
N THR A 48 -1.42 5.30 -6.70
CA THR A 48 -0.86 6.36 -7.56
C THR A 48 -1.88 6.95 -8.53
N ASP A 49 -2.95 6.23 -8.84
CA ASP A 49 -3.99 6.66 -9.78
C ASP A 49 -5.03 7.57 -9.08
N THR A 50 -5.40 7.24 -7.85
CA THR A 50 -6.43 7.99 -7.09
C THR A 50 -5.88 8.91 -6.01
N GLY A 51 -4.62 8.74 -5.61
CA GLY A 51 -4.01 9.44 -4.48
C GLY A 51 -4.53 8.98 -3.11
N LYS A 52 -5.39 7.95 -3.04
CA LYS A 52 -5.89 7.37 -1.79
C LYS A 52 -4.76 6.60 -1.07
N HIS A 53 -4.77 6.63 0.25
CA HIS A 53 -3.79 5.93 1.08
C HIS A 53 -4.44 5.16 2.23
N ILE A 54 -3.75 4.12 2.70
CA ILE A 54 -4.09 3.38 3.92
C ILE A 54 -2.87 3.39 4.83
N CYS A 55 -3.09 3.76 6.08
CA CYS A 55 -2.11 3.70 7.15
C CYS A 55 -2.45 2.55 8.11
N GLY A 56 -1.52 1.62 8.29
CA GLY A 56 -1.68 0.49 9.22
C GLY A 56 -2.33 -0.75 8.60
N GLY A 57 -2.79 -1.65 9.48
CA GLY A 57 -3.56 -2.83 9.08
C GLY A 57 -5.02 -2.47 8.82
N THR A 58 -5.60 -3.05 7.76
CA THR A 58 -7.01 -2.87 7.39
C THR A 58 -7.66 -4.19 7.01
N ASP A 59 -8.99 -4.23 6.93
CA ASP A 59 -9.74 -5.35 6.37
C ASP A 59 -9.64 -5.45 4.83
N TYR A 60 -10.07 -6.59 4.29
CA TYR A 60 -9.98 -6.89 2.86
C TYR A 60 -10.84 -5.97 2.00
N GLU A 61 -12.03 -5.59 2.46
CA GLU A 61 -12.95 -4.76 1.69
C GLU A 61 -12.39 -3.35 1.52
N ALA A 62 -11.84 -2.78 2.59
CA ALA A 62 -11.16 -1.49 2.55
C ALA A 62 -9.90 -1.54 1.67
N LEU A 63 -9.12 -2.63 1.75
CA LEU A 63 -7.94 -2.82 0.88
C LEU A 63 -8.35 -2.93 -0.59
N LYS A 64 -9.45 -3.62 -0.89
CA LYS A 64 -9.99 -3.75 -2.24
C LYS A 64 -10.43 -2.40 -2.79
N LYS A 65 -11.26 -1.66 -2.06
CA LYS A 65 -11.71 -0.31 -2.45
C LYS A 65 -10.54 0.62 -2.73
N TRP A 66 -9.52 0.58 -1.87
CA TRP A 66 -8.29 1.34 -2.10
C TRP A 66 -7.59 0.96 -3.41
N ALA A 67 -7.51 -0.33 -3.74
CA ALA A 67 -6.85 -0.78 -4.97
C ALA A 67 -7.68 -0.53 -6.24
N THR A 68 -9.00 -0.66 -6.17
CA THR A 68 -9.91 -0.43 -7.31
C THR A 68 -10.26 1.05 -7.51
N GLY A 69 -9.95 1.91 -6.53
CA GLY A 69 -10.21 3.34 -6.58
C GLY A 69 -11.62 3.77 -6.19
N GLU A 70 -12.48 2.82 -5.79
CA GLU A 70 -13.83 3.03 -5.26
C GLU A 70 -13.81 3.81 -3.93
#